data_AF-A0A9D8DEZ0-F1
#
_entry.id   AF-A0A9D8DEZ0-F1
#
_cell.length_a   1.000
_cell.length_b   1.000
_cell.length_c   1.000
_cell.angle_alpha   90.00
_cell.angle_beta   90.00
_cell.angle_gamma   90.00
#
_symmetry.space_group_name_H-M   'P 1'
#
loop_
_entity.id
_entity.type
_entity.pdbx_description
1 polymer ?
#
loop_
_entity_poly.entity_id
_entity_poly.type
_entity_poly.pdbx_seq_one_letter_code
_entity_poly.pdbx_strand_id
1 'polypeptide(L)'
;MAYLALIDAGRHPLAPGPDVAEVQWFRHDDLPTLADGQDAVVGYGLQRLRAKTAYAPVAVNLLPDLFTLGEMQGVYEVLLGRALDARNFRRDVLRAGVVEESGEVRAEGRGRPARLYRSAGGRFAVDARERRVARTISSGDDPPR
;
A
#
# COMPACT_ATOMS: atom_id res chain seq x y z
N MET A 1 7.03 13.61 18.03
CA MET A 1 6.78 13.75 16.58
C MET A 1 6.98 12.38 15.95
N ALA A 2 6.01 11.88 15.20
CA ALA A 2 6.09 10.58 14.55
C ALA A 2 6.06 10.75 13.02
N TYR A 3 6.86 9.95 12.32
CA TYR A 3 6.96 9.93 10.86
C TYR A 3 6.59 8.54 10.35
N LEU A 4 5.91 8.50 9.21
CA LEU A 4 5.58 7.26 8.51
C LEU A 4 6.27 7.25 7.16
N ALA A 5 7.00 6.16 6.87
CA ALA A 5 7.60 5.89 5.58
C ALA A 5 7.04 4.58 5.02
N LEU A 6 7.11 4.44 3.71
CA LEU A 6 6.63 3.28 2.97
C LEU A 6 7.74 2.89 2.00
N ILE A 7 8.35 1.73 2.23
CA ILE A 7 9.56 1.28 1.51
C ILE A 7 9.41 -0.16 1.03
N ASP A 8 10.06 -0.47 -0.08
CA ASP A 8 10.20 -1.84 -0.57
C ASP A 8 11.21 -2.60 0.31
N ALA A 9 10.72 -3.59 1.07
CA ALA A 9 11.55 -4.40 1.95
C ALA A 9 12.65 -5.19 1.21
N GLY A 10 12.44 -5.54 -0.06
CA GLY A 10 13.44 -6.22 -0.90
C GLY A 10 14.54 -5.29 -1.39
N ARG A 11 14.28 -3.98 -1.49
CA ARG A 11 15.28 -2.96 -1.83
C ARG A 11 16.02 -2.40 -0.60
N HIS A 12 15.52 -2.69 0.60
CA HIS A 12 16.04 -2.16 1.86
C HIS A 12 16.30 -3.29 2.87
N PRO A 13 17.46 -3.99 2.77
CA PRO A 13 17.83 -4.99 3.74
C PRO A 13 17.97 -4.36 5.13
N LEU A 14 17.43 -5.04 6.14
CA LEU A 14 17.51 -4.59 7.52
C LEU A 14 18.95 -4.72 8.02
N ALA A 15 19.50 -3.61 8.48
CA ALA A 15 20.79 -3.58 9.16
C ALA A 15 20.59 -2.87 10.51
N PRO A 16 20.88 -3.53 11.64
CA PRO A 16 20.81 -2.87 12.94
C PRO A 16 21.83 -1.72 13.01
N GLY A 17 21.40 -0.59 13.53
CA GLY A 17 22.28 0.56 13.78
C GLY A 17 23.14 0.36 15.02
N PRO A 18 24.03 1.33 15.32
CA PRO A 18 24.72 1.38 16.61
C PRO A 18 23.69 1.34 17.74
N ASP A 19 23.95 0.53 18.77
CA ASP A 19 23.09 0.35 19.95
C ASP A 19 21.73 -0.35 19.71
N VAL A 20 21.54 -0.99 18.56
CA VAL A 20 20.35 -1.81 18.27
C VAL A 20 20.72 -3.30 18.30
N ALA A 21 20.10 -4.05 19.21
CA ALA A 21 20.36 -5.48 19.35
C ALA A 21 19.82 -6.29 18.16
N GLU A 22 18.62 -5.94 17.68
CA GLU A 22 17.96 -6.67 16.59
C GLU A 22 16.96 -5.78 15.86
N VAL A 23 16.77 -6.02 14.56
CA VAL A 23 15.73 -5.41 13.73
C VAL A 23 15.08 -6.49 12.88
N GLN A 24 13.74 -6.49 12.86
CA GLN A 24 12.95 -7.45 12.11
C GLN A 24 11.75 -6.77 11.45
N TRP A 25 11.28 -7.38 10.36
CA TRP A 25 9.99 -7.04 9.75
C TRP A 25 8.88 -7.79 10.49
N PHE A 26 7.89 -7.05 10.99
CA PHE A 26 6.67 -7.62 11.56
C PHE A 26 5.50 -7.36 10.63
N ARG A 27 4.53 -8.29 10.63
CA ARG A 27 3.27 -8.01 9.96
C ARG A 27 2.51 -6.96 10.77
N HIS A 28 1.85 -6.04 10.08
CA HIS A 28 1.10 -4.98 10.75
C HIS A 28 -0.08 -5.50 11.61
N ASP A 29 -0.56 -6.71 11.33
CA ASP A 29 -1.65 -7.40 12.02
C ASP A 29 -1.17 -8.41 13.07
N ASP A 30 0.16 -8.55 13.24
CA ASP A 30 0.81 -9.46 14.17
C ASP A 30 2.07 -8.80 14.73
N LEU A 31 1.85 -7.75 15.52
CA LEU A 31 2.92 -6.97 16.14
C LEU A 31 3.26 -7.53 17.52
N PRO A 32 4.55 -7.55 17.91
CA PRO A 32 4.94 -7.87 19.27
C PRO A 32 4.43 -6.77 20.23
N THR A 33 4.48 -7.04 21.53
CA THR A 33 4.23 -6.01 22.53
C THR A 33 5.19 -4.85 22.34
N LEU A 34 4.63 -3.68 22.05
CA LEU A 34 5.39 -2.45 21.87
C LEU A 34 5.54 -1.73 23.21
N ALA A 35 6.52 -0.84 23.29
CA ALA A 35 6.65 0.07 24.43
C ALA A 35 5.40 0.96 24.57
N ASP A 36 5.13 1.42 25.79
CA ASP A 36 3.92 2.18 26.11
C ASP A 36 3.68 3.36 25.14
N GLY A 37 2.49 3.40 24.55
CA GLY A 37 2.04 4.44 23.63
C GLY A 37 2.50 4.28 22.17
N GLN A 38 3.36 3.32 21.84
CA GLN A 38 3.78 3.06 20.46
C GLN A 38 2.69 2.38 19.62
N ASP A 39 1.83 1.59 20.25
CA ASP A 39 0.63 1.01 19.66
C ASP A 39 -0.29 2.08 19.07
N ALA A 40 -0.51 3.18 19.81
CA ALA A 40 -1.31 4.31 19.33
C ALA A 40 -0.65 5.01 18.12
N VAL A 41 0.67 5.16 18.13
CA VAL A 41 1.42 5.75 17.00
C VAL A 41 1.32 4.88 15.75
N VAL A 42 1.49 3.56 15.87
CA VAL A 42 1.36 2.63 14.76
C VAL A 42 -0.07 2.61 14.22
N GLY A 43 -1.07 2.52 15.11
CA GLY A 43 -2.47 2.55 14.73
C GLY A 43 -2.85 3.83 13.97
N TYR A 44 -2.42 4.99 14.46
CA TYR A 44 -2.64 6.28 13.79
C TYR A 44 -1.91 6.35 12.44
N GLY A 45 -0.67 5.86 12.36
CA GLY A 45 0.09 5.77 11.11
C GLY A 45 -0.63 4.95 10.05
N LEU A 46 -1.14 3.77 10.43
CA LEU A 46 -1.92 2.90 9.55
C LEU A 46 -3.23 3.56 9.10
N GLN A 47 -3.93 4.25 10.00
CA GLN A 47 -5.15 4.98 9.69
C GLN A 47 -4.90 6.09 8.66
N ARG A 48 -3.84 6.88 8.86
CA ARG A 48 -3.42 7.94 7.93
C ARG A 48 -3.00 7.37 6.58
N LEU A 49 -2.28 6.25 6.57
CA LEU A 49 -1.90 5.56 5.35
C LEU A 49 -3.11 5.08 4.56
N ARG A 50 -4.06 4.41 5.23
CA ARG A 50 -5.34 3.95 4.66
C ARG A 50 -6.11 5.10 4.04
N ALA A 51 -6.24 6.22 4.77
CA ALA A 51 -6.91 7.41 4.26
C ALA A 51 -6.22 7.90 2.97
N LYS A 52 -4.90 8.02 2.97
CA LYS A 52 -4.12 8.56 1.84
C LYS A 52 -4.13 7.64 0.61
N THR A 53 -4.07 6.32 0.81
CA THR A 53 -4.10 5.33 -0.28
C THR A 53 -5.43 5.32 -1.03
N ALA A 54 -6.54 5.70 -0.38
CA ALA A 54 -7.85 5.73 -1.04
C ALA A 54 -7.94 6.76 -2.19
N TYR A 55 -7.12 7.80 -2.18
CA TYR A 55 -7.19 8.92 -3.13
C TYR A 55 -5.86 9.29 -3.81
N ALA A 56 -4.75 8.64 -3.44
CA ALA A 56 -3.44 8.91 -4.02
C ALA A 56 -2.74 7.61 -4.44
N PRO A 57 -2.00 7.61 -5.56
CA PRO A 57 -1.28 6.44 -6.06
C PRO A 57 -0.01 6.13 -5.25
N VAL A 58 -0.05 6.28 -3.92
CA VAL A 58 1.09 6.04 -3.03
C VAL A 58 1.55 4.57 -3.09
N ALA A 59 0.60 3.66 -3.29
CA ALA A 59 0.85 2.24 -3.46
C ALA A 59 1.71 1.92 -4.70
N VAL A 60 1.72 2.77 -5.73
CA VAL A 60 2.56 2.54 -6.93
C VAL A 60 4.04 2.74 -6.61
N ASN A 61 4.37 3.60 -5.66
CA ASN A 61 5.76 3.83 -5.25
C ASN A 61 6.35 2.66 -4.45
N LEU A 62 5.51 1.73 -4.00
CA LEU A 62 5.95 0.49 -3.33
C LEU A 62 6.29 -0.62 -4.29
N LEU A 63 5.82 -0.51 -5.53
CA LEU A 63 6.01 -1.56 -6.51
C LEU A 63 7.40 -1.40 -7.15
N PRO A 64 8.00 -2.51 -7.62
CA PRO A 64 9.19 -2.45 -8.46
C PRO A 64 8.91 -1.65 -9.74
N ASP A 65 9.94 -1.32 -10.52
CA ASP A 65 9.76 -0.53 -11.76
C ASP A 65 8.85 -1.22 -12.79
N LEU A 66 8.82 -2.56 -12.76
CA LEU A 66 7.93 -3.40 -13.54
C LEU A 66 7.15 -4.34 -12.62
N PHE A 67 5.83 -4.28 -12.70
CA PHE A 67 4.93 -5.06 -11.85
C PHE A 67 3.71 -5.56 -12.62
N THR A 68 3.08 -6.59 -12.10
CA THR A 68 1.79 -7.11 -12.56
C THR A 68 0.65 -6.34 -11.89
N LEU A 69 -0.54 -6.31 -12.52
CA LEU A 69 -1.74 -5.75 -11.87
C LEU A 69 -2.15 -6.54 -10.61
N GLY A 70 -1.77 -7.82 -10.51
CA GLY A 70 -2.01 -8.63 -9.31
C GLY A 70 -1.15 -8.17 -8.13
N GLU A 71 0.14 -7.92 -8.35
CA GLU A 71 1.03 -7.34 -7.34
C GLU A 71 0.52 -5.96 -6.89
N MET A 72 0.14 -5.11 -7.84
CA MET A 72 -0.46 -3.80 -7.53
C MET A 72 -1.74 -3.97 -6.70
N GLN A 73 -2.66 -4.86 -7.09
CA GLN A 73 -3.88 -5.14 -6.33
C GLN A 73 -3.56 -5.59 -4.91
N GLY A 74 -2.62 -6.53 -4.72
CA GLY A 74 -2.23 -7.03 -3.41
C GLY A 74 -1.70 -5.93 -2.50
N VAL A 75 -0.89 -5.01 -3.02
CA VAL A 75 -0.43 -3.83 -2.25
C VAL A 75 -1.62 -2.97 -1.82
N TYR A 76 -2.57 -2.69 -2.70
CA TYR A 76 -3.77 -1.92 -2.33
C TYR A 76 -4.64 -2.65 -1.31
N GLU A 77 -4.81 -3.97 -1.41
CA GLU A 77 -5.60 -4.77 -0.48
C GLU A 77 -5.00 -4.77 0.93
N VAL A 78 -3.67 -4.91 1.02
CA VAL A 78 -2.93 -4.79 2.29
C VAL A 78 -3.08 -3.40 2.88
N LEU A 79 -2.88 -2.36 2.07
CA LEU A 79 -2.99 -0.98 2.53
C LEU A 79 -4.42 -0.61 2.95
N LEU A 80 -5.45 -1.14 2.29
CA LEU A 80 -6.86 -0.91 2.61
C LEU A 80 -7.39 -1.84 3.71
N GLY A 81 -6.70 -2.95 3.99
CA GLY A 81 -7.12 -3.98 4.93
C GLY A 81 -8.33 -4.79 4.47
N ARG A 82 -8.57 -4.90 3.15
CA ARG A 82 -9.69 -5.66 2.57
C ARG A 82 -9.40 -6.11 1.14
N ALA A 83 -10.09 -7.16 0.70
CA ALA A 83 -10.03 -7.61 -0.69
C ALA A 83 -10.69 -6.63 -1.66
N LEU A 84 -10.16 -6.57 -2.88
CA LEU A 84 -10.67 -5.81 -4.01
C LEU A 84 -11.17 -6.76 -5.10
N ASP A 85 -12.18 -6.34 -5.85
CA ASP A 85 -12.61 -7.08 -7.03
C ASP A 85 -11.61 -6.88 -8.17
N ALA A 86 -10.97 -7.98 -8.62
CA ALA A 86 -9.91 -7.91 -9.61
C ALA A 86 -10.35 -7.32 -10.95
N ARG A 87 -11.61 -7.55 -11.36
CA ARG A 87 -12.15 -7.05 -12.63
C ARG A 87 -12.35 -5.53 -12.58
N ASN A 88 -12.98 -5.03 -11.52
CA ASN A 88 -13.18 -3.61 -11.30
C ASN A 88 -11.83 -2.90 -11.11
N PHE A 89 -10.93 -3.46 -10.30
CA PHE A 89 -9.60 -2.91 -10.09
C PHE A 89 -8.84 -2.74 -11.41
N ARG A 90 -8.76 -3.80 -12.23
CA ARG A 90 -8.11 -3.75 -13.55
C ARG A 90 -8.75 -2.68 -14.44
N ARG A 91 -10.07 -2.64 -14.52
CA ARG A 91 -10.79 -1.66 -15.34
C ARG A 91 -10.46 -0.23 -14.91
N ASP A 92 -10.51 0.03 -13.61
CA ASP A 92 -10.40 1.38 -13.08
C ASP A 92 -8.95 1.89 -13.15
N VAL A 93 -7.96 1.04 -12.87
CA VAL A 93 -6.53 1.35 -13.01
C VAL A 93 -6.18 1.71 -14.46
N LEU A 94 -6.61 0.89 -15.43
CA LEU A 94 -6.35 1.16 -16.84
C LEU A 94 -7.06 2.43 -17.33
N ARG A 95 -8.31 2.66 -16.90
CA ARG A 95 -9.07 3.86 -17.27
C ARG A 95 -8.46 5.14 -16.69
N ALA A 96 -7.89 5.06 -15.49
CA ALA A 96 -7.28 6.20 -14.82
C ALA A 96 -5.89 6.56 -15.37
N GLY A 97 -5.29 5.72 -16.24
CA GLY A 97 -3.97 5.97 -16.81
C GLY A 97 -2.86 6.02 -15.76
N VAL A 98 -3.03 5.33 -14.63
CA VAL A 98 -1.98 5.22 -13.59
C VAL A 98 -0.83 4.34 -14.03
N VAL A 99 -1.10 3.42 -14.97
CA VAL A 99 -0.13 2.45 -15.44
C VAL A 99 -0.18 2.33 -16.96
N GLU A 100 0.94 1.97 -17.54
CA GLU A 100 1.06 1.63 -18.95
C GLU A 100 1.70 0.25 -19.12
N GLU A 101 1.30 -0.47 -20.19
CA GLU A 101 1.82 -1.80 -20.49
C GLU A 101 3.27 -1.70 -20.97
N SER A 102 4.18 -2.49 -20.40
CA SER A 102 5.60 -2.46 -20.80
C SER A 102 5.88 -3.28 -22.06
N GLY A 103 4.95 -4.14 -22.48
CA GLY A 103 5.14 -5.13 -23.54
C GLY A 103 5.81 -6.42 -23.07
N GLU A 104 6.24 -6.47 -21.81
CA GLU A 104 6.86 -7.64 -21.21
C GLU A 104 5.84 -8.50 -20.46
N VAL A 105 6.18 -9.77 -20.26
CA VAL A 105 5.41 -10.70 -19.46
C VAL A 105 6.29 -11.41 -18.45
N ARG A 106 5.75 -11.65 -17.25
CA ARG A 106 6.39 -12.45 -16.20
C ARG A 106 5.65 -13.76 -16.05
N ALA A 107 6.38 -14.87 -16.18
CA ALA A 107 5.85 -16.18 -15.84
C ALA A 107 6.05 -16.41 -14.33
N GLU A 108 4.95 -16.44 -13.59
CA GLU A 108 4.95 -16.87 -12.19
C GLU A 108 4.36 -18.27 -12.10
N GLY A 109 5.21 -19.24 -11.77
CA GLY A 109 4.82 -20.64 -11.57
C GLY A 109 4.18 -21.29 -12.80
N ARG A 110 3.24 -22.22 -12.55
CA ARG A 110 2.55 -23.01 -13.56
C ARG A 110 1.26 -22.28 -14.00
N GLY A 111 1.40 -21.16 -14.70
CA GLY A 111 0.27 -20.32 -15.12
C GLY A 111 0.54 -19.55 -16.41
N ARG A 112 -0.50 -18.88 -16.94
CA ARG A 112 -0.35 -17.96 -18.08
C ARG A 112 0.55 -16.80 -17.65
N PRO A 113 1.56 -16.41 -18.45
CA PRO A 113 2.40 -15.26 -18.13
C PRO A 113 1.57 -14.00 -17.90
N ALA A 114 1.84 -13.32 -16.79
CA ALA A 114 1.20 -12.06 -16.43
C ALA A 114 1.87 -10.90 -17.17
N ARG A 115 1.06 -9.97 -17.69
CA ARG A 115 1.58 -8.76 -18.33
C ARG A 115 2.21 -7.85 -17.29
N LEU A 116 3.34 -7.26 -17.65
CA LEU A 116 4.02 -6.25 -16.86
C LEU A 116 3.58 -4.85 -17.25
N TYR A 117 3.55 -4.00 -16.24
CA TYR A 117 3.14 -2.62 -16.30
C TYR A 117 4.18 -1.76 -15.56
N ARG A 118 4.22 -0.48 -15.92
CA ARG A 118 4.99 0.54 -15.20
C ARG A 118 4.12 1.73 -14.87
N SER A 119 4.55 2.52 -13.89
CA SER A 119 3.85 3.76 -13.50
C SER A 119 3.83 4.75 -14.65
N ALA A 120 2.64 5.29 -14.97
CA ALA A 120 2.44 6.32 -15.98
C ALA A 120 2.12 7.70 -15.36
N GLY A 121 2.21 7.84 -14.02
CA GLY A 121 2.02 9.12 -13.31
C GLY A 121 0.57 9.62 -13.23
N GLY A 122 -0.42 8.85 -13.72
CA GLY A 122 -1.84 9.18 -13.60
C GLY A 122 -2.35 9.24 -12.16
N ARG A 123 -3.53 9.82 -11.95
CA ARG A 123 -4.20 9.86 -10.65
C ARG A 123 -5.29 8.79 -10.59
N PHE A 124 -5.15 7.85 -9.67
CA PHE A 124 -6.14 6.80 -9.40
C PHE A 124 -6.91 7.10 -8.13
N ALA A 125 -8.22 6.90 -8.17
CA ALA A 125 -9.08 6.91 -7.00
C ALA A 125 -9.92 5.63 -7.02
N VAL A 126 -9.86 4.86 -5.94
CA VAL A 126 -10.70 3.66 -5.79
C VAL A 126 -12.17 4.11 -5.70
N ASP A 127 -13.09 3.34 -6.29
CA ASP A 127 -14.42 3.76 -6.76
C ASP A 127 -15.29 4.58 -5.78
N ALA A 128 -16.27 5.33 -6.32
CA ALA A 128 -17.16 6.24 -5.60
C ALA A 128 -18.02 5.58 -4.50
N ARG A 129 -18.26 4.26 -4.58
CA ARG A 129 -18.93 3.48 -3.54
C ARG A 129 -18.08 3.33 -2.28
N GLU A 130 -16.76 3.39 -2.43
CA GLU A 130 -15.75 3.19 -1.38
C GLU A 130 -15.25 4.51 -0.79
N ARG A 131 -15.46 5.63 -1.53
CA ARG A 131 -15.26 7.01 -1.03
C ARG A 131 -16.09 7.37 0.20
N ARG A 132 -17.19 6.64 0.48
CA ARG A 132 -17.99 6.86 1.70
C ARG A 132 -17.21 6.49 2.96
N VAL A 133 -16.39 5.43 2.90
CA VAL A 133 -15.59 4.98 4.04
C VAL A 133 -14.49 5.99 4.39
N ALA A 134 -13.83 6.56 3.37
CA ALA A 134 -12.84 7.63 3.57
C ALA A 134 -13.48 8.93 4.14
N ARG A 135 -14.73 9.24 3.76
CA ARG A 135 -15.47 10.39 4.31
C ARG A 135 -15.91 10.17 5.75
N THR A 136 -16.27 8.95 6.13
CA THR A 136 -16.61 8.61 7.53
C THR A 136 -15.39 8.68 8.45
N ILE A 137 -14.20 8.35 7.95
CA ILE A 137 -12.94 8.43 8.74
C ILE A 137 -12.38 9.86 8.79
N SER A 138 -12.63 10.68 7.77
CA SER A 138 -12.22 12.10 7.76
C SER A 138 -13.20 13.05 8.50
N SER A 139 -14.27 12.52 9.09
CA SER A 139 -15.25 13.29 9.87
C SER A 139 -15.26 12.95 11.38
N GLY A 140 -14.26 12.21 11.88
CA GLY A 140 -14.11 11.92 13.31
C GLY A 140 -12.91 12.64 13.91
N ASP A 141 -13.19 13.68 14.70
CA ASP A 141 -12.37 14.36 15.72
C ASP A 141 -10.83 14.30 15.63
N ASP A 142 -10.24 15.49 15.47
CA ASP A 142 -8.91 15.80 15.98
C ASP A 142 -9.02 15.80 17.53
N PRO A 143 -8.22 15.02 18.29
CA PRO A 143 -8.30 15.09 19.75
C PRO A 143 -7.90 16.50 20.22
N PRO A 144 -8.61 17.08 21.21
CA PRO A 144 -8.21 18.36 21.76
C PRO A 144 -6.82 18.24 22.39
N ARG A 145 -6.04 19.31 22.24
CA ARG A 145 -4.71 19.47 22.83
C ARG A 145 -4.68 19.24 24.34
#